data_AF-A0A075MPK7-F1
#
_entry.id   AF-A0A075MPK7-F1
#
_cell.length_a   1.000
_cell.length_b   1.000
_cell.length_c   1.000
_cell.angle_alpha   90.00
_cell.angle_beta   90.00
_cell.angle_gamma   90.00
#
_symmetry.space_group_name_H-M   'P 1'
#
loop_
_entity.id
_entity.type
_entity.pdbx_description
1 polymer ?
#
loop_
_entity_poly.entity_id
_entity_poly.type
_entity_poly.pdbx_seq_one_letter_code
_entity_poly.pdbx_strand_id
1 'polypeptide(L)'
;MAQPNKSLLLGAVPGIALAALMVFVIPSSALVGAQNVTTDGLTPRGYVVVSVTRDGQEIYHNEQHNLITNAGKDFISAQIGSDSTGSNGANYIALTNTAITPVAGDTTLSGEITNNGLSRAQGTYAHTNGQSTFTVSKTFTATGATAAQAAGLFTASSGGTMMAENTFNAVSLAANDQLTITWTITLS
;
A
#
# COMPACT_ATOMS: atom_id res chain seq x y z
N MET A 1 30.35 -70.04 -62.27
CA MET A 1 31.45 -69.16 -62.75
C MET A 1 31.71 -68.09 -61.71
N ALA A 2 32.97 -67.69 -61.57
CA ALA A 2 33.57 -66.90 -60.49
C ALA A 2 33.09 -65.44 -60.39
N GLN A 3 33.24 -64.84 -59.20
CA GLN A 3 33.12 -63.39 -58.94
C GLN A 3 34.32 -62.60 -59.52
N PRO A 4 34.29 -61.24 -59.59
CA PRO A 4 34.68 -60.43 -58.42
C PRO A 4 33.99 -59.07 -58.23
N ASN A 5 34.08 -58.61 -56.98
CA ASN A 5 33.80 -57.25 -56.46
C ASN A 5 34.48 -56.12 -57.25
N LYS A 6 33.84 -54.93 -57.27
CA LYS A 6 34.54 -53.64 -57.44
C LYS A 6 34.23 -52.67 -56.29
N SER A 7 35.26 -52.54 -55.46
CA SER A 7 35.71 -51.43 -54.61
C SER A 7 34.85 -50.17 -54.45
N LEU A 8 34.61 -49.87 -53.17
CA LEU A 8 34.47 -48.58 -52.49
C LEU A 8 35.05 -47.36 -53.25
N LEU A 9 34.24 -46.31 -53.42
CA LEU A 9 34.69 -44.92 -53.58
C LEU A 9 34.02 -44.08 -52.49
N LEU A 10 34.83 -43.76 -51.48
CA LEU A 10 34.53 -42.88 -50.36
C LEU A 10 34.53 -41.43 -50.87
N GLY A 11 33.35 -40.89 -51.17
CA GLY A 11 33.14 -39.47 -51.43
C GLY A 11 32.62 -38.77 -50.18
N ALA A 12 33.30 -37.70 -49.75
CA ALA A 12 33.08 -36.98 -48.51
C ALA A 12 31.75 -36.16 -48.47
N VAL A 13 31.01 -36.37 -47.38
CA VAL A 13 30.11 -35.53 -46.54
C VAL A 13 29.95 -34.04 -46.94
N PRO A 14 28.71 -33.47 -46.91
CA PRO A 14 28.17 -32.81 -45.71
C PRO A 14 26.74 -33.29 -45.40
N GLY A 15 26.46 -33.93 -44.27
CA GLY A 15 26.28 -33.20 -43.02
C GLY A 15 24.89 -32.55 -43.03
N ILE A 16 23.82 -33.35 -42.95
CA ILE A 16 22.47 -32.83 -42.76
C ILE A 16 22.47 -32.18 -41.37
N ALA A 17 22.55 -30.86 -41.33
CA ALA A 17 22.34 -30.09 -40.12
C ALA A 17 20.91 -30.34 -39.65
N LEU A 18 20.77 -31.14 -38.60
CA LEU A 18 19.55 -31.24 -37.81
C LEU A 18 19.37 -29.86 -37.17
N ALA A 19 18.50 -29.02 -37.75
CA ALA A 19 18.14 -27.75 -37.15
C ALA A 19 17.39 -28.04 -35.84
N ALA A 20 18.12 -28.06 -34.73
CA ALA A 20 17.54 -28.02 -33.41
C ALA A 20 16.78 -26.70 -33.30
N LEU A 21 15.44 -26.77 -33.35
CA LEU A 21 14.59 -25.66 -33.01
C LEU A 21 14.72 -25.43 -31.49
N MET A 22 15.73 -24.66 -31.08
CA MET A 22 15.84 -24.18 -29.72
C MET A 22 14.66 -23.25 -29.45
N VAL A 23 13.71 -23.70 -28.64
CA VAL A 23 12.74 -22.81 -28.01
C VAL A 23 13.54 -21.96 -27.02
N PHE A 24 13.91 -20.75 -27.46
CA PHE A 24 14.44 -19.75 -26.55
C PHE A 24 13.27 -19.31 -25.67
N VAL A 25 13.21 -19.83 -24.44
CA VAL A 25 12.36 -19.24 -23.40
C VAL A 25 12.99 -17.90 -23.08
N ILE A 26 12.53 -16.86 -23.79
CA ILE A 26 12.84 -15.50 -23.41
C ILE A 26 12.19 -15.33 -22.03
N PRO A 27 12.93 -14.99 -20.95
CA PRO A 27 12.27 -14.60 -19.71
C PRO A 27 11.32 -13.45 -20.06
N SER A 28 10.06 -13.53 -19.63
CA SER A 28 9.01 -12.56 -19.96
C SER A 28 9.38 -11.10 -19.67
N SER A 29 10.42 -10.87 -18.86
CA SER A 29 11.02 -9.57 -18.60
C SER A 29 11.79 -8.95 -19.80
N ALA A 30 12.21 -9.73 -20.80
CA ALA A 30 12.98 -9.23 -21.94
C ALA A 30 12.12 -8.85 -23.18
N LEU A 31 10.79 -9.08 -23.13
CA LEU A 31 9.84 -8.63 -24.17
C LEU A 31 9.02 -7.40 -23.75
N VAL A 32 9.47 -6.64 -22.76
CA VAL A 32 8.91 -5.29 -22.58
C VAL A 32 9.74 -4.36 -23.45
N GLY A 33 9.34 -4.26 -24.73
CA GLY A 33 9.74 -3.12 -25.56
C GLY A 33 9.46 -1.84 -24.77
N ALA A 34 10.34 -0.84 -24.88
CA ALA A 34 10.22 0.43 -24.16
C ALA A 34 8.75 0.86 -24.12
N GLN A 35 8.14 0.82 -22.92
CA GLN A 35 6.75 1.24 -22.80
C GLN A 35 6.71 2.70 -23.24
N ASN A 36 5.92 3.00 -24.27
CA ASN A 36 5.47 4.35 -24.51
C ASN A 36 4.59 4.74 -23.32
N VAL A 37 5.23 5.22 -22.26
CA VAL A 37 4.57 5.75 -21.08
C VAL A 37 3.90 7.05 -21.54
N THR A 38 2.63 6.94 -21.94
CA THR A 38 1.73 8.08 -21.90
C THR A 38 1.76 8.59 -20.46
N THR A 39 1.96 9.89 -20.26
CA THR A 39 2.31 10.55 -18.99
C THR A 39 1.25 10.51 -17.89
N ASP A 40 0.31 9.56 -17.92
CA ASP A 40 -0.57 9.27 -16.80
C ASP A 40 0.20 8.42 -15.77
N GLY A 41 0.88 9.11 -14.85
CA GLY A 41 1.46 8.49 -13.67
C GLY A 41 0.42 8.40 -12.55
N LEU A 42 0.24 7.22 -11.96
CA LEU A 42 -0.54 7.05 -10.74
C LEU A 42 0.41 7.12 -9.53
N THR A 43 0.39 8.23 -8.80
CA THR A 43 1.13 8.36 -7.53
C THR A 43 0.17 8.52 -6.37
N PRO A 44 0.05 7.53 -5.46
CA PRO A 44 -0.74 7.72 -4.25
C PRO A 44 -0.05 8.76 -3.38
N ARG A 45 -0.73 9.89 -3.17
CA ARG A 45 -0.34 10.95 -2.23
C ARG A 45 -1.37 10.95 -1.13
N GLY A 46 -0.96 11.01 0.12
CA GLY A 46 -1.92 11.20 1.19
C GLY A 46 -1.64 12.45 2.01
N TYR A 47 -2.69 12.78 2.76
CA TYR A 47 -2.80 13.95 3.60
C TYR A 47 -3.63 13.55 4.80
N VAL A 48 -3.28 14.03 5.99
CA VAL A 48 -4.07 13.80 7.19
C VAL A 48 -4.37 15.12 7.86
N VAL A 49 -5.63 15.28 8.24
CA VAL A 49 -6.12 16.36 9.09
C VAL A 49 -6.42 15.78 10.46
N VAL A 50 -5.88 16.40 11.50
CA VAL A 50 -6.05 16.04 12.91
C VAL A 50 -6.64 17.25 13.62
N SER A 51 -7.84 17.11 14.18
CA SER A 51 -8.44 18.17 14.98
C SER A 51 -8.95 17.67 16.32
N VAL A 52 -8.91 18.54 17.34
CA VAL A 52 -9.55 18.28 18.63
C VAL A 52 -10.61 19.33 18.91
N THR A 53 -11.80 18.85 19.23
CA THR A 53 -12.91 19.68 19.68
C THR A 53 -13.18 19.43 21.16
N ARG A 54 -13.26 20.51 21.93
CA ARG A 54 -13.69 20.53 23.34
C ARG A 54 -14.87 21.48 23.47
N ASP A 55 -15.97 21.00 24.06
CA ASP A 55 -17.19 21.79 24.26
C ASP A 55 -17.72 22.46 22.98
N GLY A 56 -17.57 21.79 21.84
CA GLY A 56 -17.98 22.29 20.52
C GLY A 56 -17.03 23.32 19.89
N GLN A 57 -15.89 23.64 20.53
CA GLN A 57 -14.87 24.53 20.01
C GLN A 57 -13.63 23.74 19.58
N GLU A 58 -13.09 24.03 18.39
CA GLU A 58 -11.82 23.46 17.95
C GLU A 58 -10.67 24.10 18.74
N ILE A 59 -9.91 23.26 19.44
CA ILE A 59 -8.77 23.66 20.29
C ILE A 59 -7.42 23.22 19.71
N TYR A 60 -7.44 22.36 18.70
CA TYR A 60 -6.26 21.88 18.00
C TYR A 60 -6.62 21.57 16.56
N HIS A 61 -5.71 21.92 15.66
CA HIS A 61 -5.80 21.64 14.24
C HIS A 61 -4.39 21.43 13.69
N ASN A 62 -4.19 20.34 12.96
CA ASN A 62 -2.93 20.02 12.31
C ASN A 62 -3.19 19.32 10.99
N GLU A 63 -2.40 19.70 9.98
CA GLU A 63 -2.49 19.14 8.66
C GLU A 63 -1.10 18.76 8.15
N GLN A 64 -0.91 17.51 7.75
CA GLN A 64 0.40 17.00 7.32
C GLN A 64 0.29 15.98 6.19
N HIS A 65 1.36 15.88 5.41
CA HIS A 65 1.55 14.76 4.49
C HIS A 65 1.81 13.48 5.27
N ASN A 66 1.23 12.37 4.80
CA ASN A 66 1.49 11.06 5.38
C ASN A 66 2.53 10.27 4.60
N LEU A 67 3.04 9.24 5.26
CA LEU A 67 3.88 8.23 4.62
C LEU A 67 3.00 7.05 4.22
N ILE A 68 2.97 6.73 2.92
CA ILE A 68 2.46 5.45 2.43
C ILE A 68 3.56 4.40 2.61
N THR A 69 3.30 3.37 3.40
CA THR A 69 4.26 2.31 3.67
C THR A 69 4.48 1.44 2.43
N ASN A 70 5.53 0.61 2.44
CA ASN A 70 5.77 -0.38 1.39
C ASN A 70 4.60 -1.38 1.33
N ALA A 71 4.15 -1.87 2.48
CA ALA A 71 3.01 -2.77 2.57
C ALA A 71 1.71 -2.10 2.06
N GLY A 72 1.57 -0.78 2.24
CA GLY A 72 0.48 0.02 1.67
C GLY A 72 0.52 0.10 0.16
N LYS A 73 1.70 0.28 -0.45
CA LYS A 73 1.87 0.25 -1.91
C LYS A 73 1.56 -1.13 -2.48
N ASP A 74 2.00 -2.19 -1.81
CA ASP A 74 1.71 -3.57 -2.20
C ASP A 74 0.22 -3.86 -2.10
N PHE A 75 -0.43 -3.39 -1.04
CA PHE A 75 -1.89 -3.48 -0.88
C PHE A 75 -2.63 -2.76 -2.00
N ILE A 76 -2.27 -1.51 -2.31
CA ILE A 76 -2.90 -0.75 -3.41
C ILE A 76 -2.73 -1.49 -4.75
N SER A 77 -1.53 -2.00 -5.02
CA SER A 77 -1.23 -2.76 -6.22
C SER A 77 -2.08 -4.03 -6.31
N ALA A 78 -2.22 -4.76 -5.20
CA ALA A 78 -3.06 -5.95 -5.13
C ALA A 78 -4.55 -5.62 -5.31
N GLN A 79 -5.04 -4.52 -4.74
CA GLN A 79 -6.43 -4.08 -4.91
C GLN A 79 -6.78 -3.77 -6.37
N ILE A 80 -5.82 -3.30 -7.16
CA ILE A 80 -6.04 -2.87 -8.54
C ILE A 80 -5.79 -4.01 -9.54
N GLY A 81 -4.75 -4.82 -9.33
CA GLY A 81 -4.24 -5.74 -10.35
C GLY A 81 -4.25 -7.23 -9.99
N SER A 82 -4.57 -7.60 -8.74
CA SER A 82 -4.57 -9.00 -8.31
C SER A 82 -5.94 -9.66 -8.54
N ASP A 83 -5.95 -10.98 -8.72
CA ASP A 83 -7.14 -11.84 -8.67
C ASP A 83 -7.56 -12.20 -7.24
N SER A 84 -6.73 -11.84 -6.25
CA SER A 84 -6.96 -12.02 -4.82
C SER A 84 -6.90 -10.68 -4.09
N THR A 85 -7.86 -9.80 -4.38
CA THR A 85 -7.99 -8.52 -3.65
C THR A 85 -8.28 -8.76 -2.18
N GLY A 86 -7.75 -7.88 -1.32
CA GLY A 86 -8.05 -7.92 0.11
C GLY A 86 -9.54 -7.66 0.35
N SER A 87 -10.15 -8.36 1.31
CA SER A 87 -11.58 -8.32 1.59
C SER A 87 -12.11 -6.98 2.13
N ASN A 88 -11.21 -6.04 2.47
CA ASN A 88 -11.57 -4.72 2.99
C ASN A 88 -10.55 -3.67 2.54
N GLY A 89 -11.00 -2.42 2.42
CA GLY A 89 -10.16 -1.24 2.20
C GLY A 89 -9.35 -0.87 3.44
N ALA A 90 -8.39 0.04 3.28
CA ALA A 90 -7.70 0.67 4.41
C ALA A 90 -8.61 1.71 5.07
N ASN A 91 -9.45 1.28 6.02
CA ASN A 91 -10.48 2.10 6.65
C ASN A 91 -10.52 2.00 8.18
N TYR A 92 -9.51 1.38 8.82
CA TYR A 92 -9.36 1.38 10.28
C TYR A 92 -8.32 2.40 10.69
N ILE A 93 -8.64 3.27 11.63
CA ILE A 93 -7.72 4.29 12.13
C ILE A 93 -7.27 3.89 13.53
N ALA A 94 -5.96 3.80 13.72
CA ALA A 94 -5.32 3.57 15.02
C ALA A 94 -4.63 4.85 15.49
N LEU A 95 -4.49 5.00 16.80
CA LEU A 95 -3.82 6.12 17.46
C LEU A 95 -2.73 5.60 18.40
N THR A 96 -1.65 6.34 18.53
CA THR A 96 -0.61 6.06 19.52
C THR A 96 -0.14 7.34 20.21
N ASN A 97 0.26 7.21 21.48
CA ASN A 97 0.99 8.24 22.20
C ASN A 97 2.50 7.99 22.19
N THR A 98 2.96 6.87 21.64
CA THR A 98 4.38 6.61 21.47
C THR A 98 4.93 7.53 20.37
N ALA A 99 6.05 8.19 20.67
CA ALA A 99 6.79 8.92 19.64
C ALA A 99 7.34 7.94 18.61
N ILE A 100 6.94 8.14 17.36
CA ILE A 100 7.43 7.36 16.22
C ILE A 100 8.10 8.29 15.21
N THR A 101 8.87 7.70 14.30
CA THR A 101 9.33 8.35 13.09
C THR A 101 8.84 7.49 11.95
N PRO A 102 7.84 7.92 11.15
CA PRO A 102 7.31 7.13 10.06
C PRO A 102 8.41 6.64 9.13
N VAL A 103 8.47 5.32 8.89
CA VAL A 103 9.38 4.75 7.90
C VAL A 103 8.64 3.81 6.95
N ALA A 104 9.08 3.77 5.69
CA ALA A 104 8.37 3.03 4.66
C ALA A 104 8.31 1.51 4.94
N GLY A 105 9.22 1.00 5.78
CA GLY A 105 9.25 -0.39 6.21
C GLY A 105 8.30 -0.74 7.37
N ASP A 106 7.62 0.24 7.97
CA ASP A 106 6.74 -0.02 9.10
C ASP A 106 5.50 -0.81 8.67
N THR A 107 5.16 -1.80 9.48
CA THR A 107 4.02 -2.71 9.25
C THR A 107 2.99 -2.67 10.37
N THR A 108 3.34 -2.07 11.50
CA THR A 108 2.51 -1.91 12.70
C THR A 108 2.72 -0.52 13.30
N LEU A 109 1.70 0.02 13.96
CA LEU A 109 1.82 1.27 14.71
C LEU A 109 2.34 0.93 16.12
N SER A 110 3.51 1.44 16.48
CA SER A 110 4.08 1.13 17.80
C SER A 110 3.23 1.73 18.93
N GLY A 111 2.92 0.92 19.94
CA GLY A 111 2.25 1.37 21.16
C GLY A 111 0.80 1.82 20.97
N GLU A 112 0.03 1.17 20.09
CA GLU A 112 -1.38 1.49 19.87
C GLU A 112 -2.16 1.66 21.18
N ILE A 113 -2.91 2.75 21.25
CA ILE A 113 -3.84 3.00 22.35
C ILE A 113 -4.97 1.99 22.22
N THR A 114 -5.29 1.30 23.31
CA THR A 114 -6.35 0.28 23.39
C THR A 114 -7.43 0.63 24.41
N ASN A 115 -7.35 1.81 25.03
CA ASN A 115 -8.22 2.26 26.11
C ASN A 115 -8.66 3.71 25.90
N ASN A 116 -9.37 4.26 26.89
CA ASN A 116 -9.78 5.67 26.95
C ASN A 116 -10.57 6.18 25.74
N GLY A 117 -11.26 5.29 25.00
CA GLY A 117 -12.09 5.65 23.84
C GLY A 117 -11.29 5.92 22.55
N LEU A 118 -9.98 5.69 22.57
CA LEU A 118 -9.06 5.93 21.46
C LEU A 118 -8.54 4.63 20.82
N SER A 119 -9.15 3.49 21.15
CA SER A 119 -8.83 2.21 20.52
C SER A 119 -9.09 2.24 19.02
N ARG A 120 -8.25 1.54 18.23
CA ARG A 120 -8.40 1.41 16.78
C ARG A 120 -9.85 1.16 16.39
N ALA A 121 -10.37 1.94 15.45
CA ALA A 121 -11.76 1.87 15.03
C ALA A 121 -11.91 2.10 13.53
N GLN A 122 -12.97 1.52 12.95
CA GLN A 122 -13.32 1.77 11.57
C GLN A 122 -13.79 3.22 11.40
N GLY A 123 -13.23 3.89 10.40
CA GLY A 123 -13.65 5.20 9.92
C GLY A 123 -14.66 5.11 8.78
N THR A 124 -15.22 6.26 8.44
CA THR A 124 -16.18 6.42 7.35
C THR A 124 -15.43 6.72 6.05
N TYR A 125 -15.54 5.82 5.08
CA TYR A 125 -15.04 6.04 3.73
C TYR A 125 -15.97 6.96 2.93
N ALA A 126 -15.41 7.88 2.16
CA ALA A 126 -16.15 8.68 1.19
C ALA A 126 -15.35 8.88 -0.10
N HIS A 127 -16.05 8.86 -1.23
CA HIS A 127 -15.52 9.13 -2.55
C HIS A 127 -16.62 9.71 -3.45
N THR A 128 -16.23 10.56 -4.38
CA THR A 128 -17.14 11.14 -5.38
C THR A 128 -16.75 10.62 -6.75
N ASN A 129 -17.70 10.02 -7.48
CA ASN A 129 -17.46 9.47 -8.82
C ASN A 129 -16.80 10.50 -9.74
N GLY A 130 -15.73 10.07 -10.41
CA GLY A 130 -14.96 10.92 -11.33
C GLY A 130 -13.85 11.75 -10.66
N GLN A 131 -13.74 11.72 -9.32
CA GLN A 131 -12.63 12.36 -8.62
C GLN A 131 -11.45 11.39 -8.46
N SER A 132 -10.26 11.93 -8.24
CA SER A 132 -9.04 11.17 -7.92
C SER A 132 -8.82 10.99 -6.41
N THR A 133 -9.75 11.45 -5.58
CA THR A 133 -9.59 11.49 -4.13
C THR A 133 -10.61 10.64 -3.40
N PHE A 134 -10.18 10.00 -2.31
CA PHE A 134 -11.08 9.43 -1.32
C PHE A 134 -10.65 9.85 0.09
N THR A 135 -11.59 9.80 1.02
CA THR A 135 -11.32 10.09 2.43
C THR A 135 -11.73 8.94 3.34
N VAL A 136 -11.06 8.85 4.49
CA VAL A 136 -11.46 8.00 5.62
C VAL A 136 -11.41 8.86 6.88
N SER A 137 -12.55 9.09 7.51
CA SER A 137 -12.65 9.95 8.70
C SER A 137 -13.16 9.19 9.93
N LYS A 138 -12.59 9.46 11.09
CA LYS A 138 -13.07 8.96 12.39
C LYS A 138 -12.93 10.01 13.47
N THR A 139 -14.01 10.25 14.18
CA THR A 139 -14.01 10.96 15.46
C THR A 139 -13.95 9.94 16.61
N PHE A 140 -12.96 10.11 17.48
CA PHE A 140 -12.77 9.39 18.72
C PHE A 140 -13.18 10.27 19.88
N THR A 141 -13.93 9.73 20.84
CA THR A 141 -14.31 10.46 22.05
C THR A 141 -13.48 9.94 23.21
N ALA A 142 -12.66 10.81 23.80
CA ALA A 142 -11.87 10.46 24.97
C ALA A 142 -12.80 10.18 26.16
N THR A 143 -12.59 9.07 26.86
CA THR A 143 -13.37 8.70 28.06
C THR A 143 -12.62 8.98 29.37
N GLY A 144 -11.40 9.49 29.27
CA GLY A 144 -10.53 9.85 30.38
C GLY A 144 -9.33 10.65 29.89
N ALA A 145 -8.44 11.03 30.81
CA ALA A 145 -7.20 11.71 30.46
C ALA A 145 -6.32 10.82 29.59
N THR A 146 -5.96 11.28 28.41
CA THR A 146 -5.12 10.54 27.44
C THR A 146 -4.39 11.52 26.52
N ALA A 147 -3.47 11.02 25.71
CA ALA A 147 -2.84 11.80 24.66
C ALA A 147 -2.65 10.95 23.40
N ALA A 148 -2.50 11.61 22.26
CA ALA A 148 -2.12 10.98 21.00
C ALA A 148 -1.16 11.89 20.24
N GLN A 149 -0.22 11.29 19.51
CA GLN A 149 0.79 12.01 18.72
C GLN A 149 1.14 11.34 17.38
N ALA A 150 0.51 10.20 17.07
CA ALA A 150 0.58 9.60 15.75
C ALA A 150 -0.67 8.78 15.46
N ALA A 151 -0.93 8.56 14.17
CA ALA A 151 -2.04 7.79 13.66
C ALA A 151 -1.60 6.87 12.52
N GLY A 152 -2.26 5.72 12.40
CA GLY A 152 -2.08 4.77 11.30
C GLY A 152 -3.40 4.40 10.66
N LEU A 153 -3.39 4.16 9.36
CA LEU A 153 -4.52 3.68 8.56
C LEU A 153 -4.31 2.22 8.18
N PHE A 154 -5.23 1.36 8.61
CA PHE A 154 -5.15 -0.09 8.55
C PHE A 154 -6.31 -0.71 7.76
N THR A 155 -6.10 -1.94 7.31
CA THR A 155 -7.14 -2.74 6.62
C THR A 155 -8.02 -3.56 7.56
N ALA A 156 -7.71 -3.63 8.86
CA ALA A 156 -8.42 -4.46 9.83
C ALA A 156 -8.45 -3.85 11.25
N SER A 157 -9.40 -4.32 12.07
CA SER A 157 -9.56 -3.94 13.49
C SER A 157 -8.43 -4.43 14.41
N SER A 158 -7.65 -5.42 13.95
CA SER A 158 -6.42 -5.89 14.58
C SER A 158 -5.54 -6.54 13.51
N GLY A 159 -4.22 -6.40 13.63
CA GLY A 159 -3.28 -6.79 12.57
C GLY A 159 -3.58 -6.02 11.28
N GLY A 160 -3.67 -6.75 10.16
CA GLY A 160 -3.90 -6.18 8.84
C GLY A 160 -2.69 -5.42 8.30
N THR A 161 -2.87 -4.80 7.14
CA THR A 161 -1.85 -3.98 6.50
C THR A 161 -1.95 -2.55 7.02
N MET A 162 -0.85 -2.01 7.55
CA MET A 162 -0.72 -0.56 7.76
C MET A 162 -0.46 0.10 6.41
N MET A 163 -1.48 0.73 5.83
CA MET A 163 -1.40 1.35 4.51
C MET A 163 -0.65 2.69 4.57
N ALA A 164 -0.92 3.47 5.61
CA ALA A 164 -0.27 4.76 5.82
C ALA A 164 -0.13 5.06 7.30
N GLU A 165 0.79 5.94 7.62
CA GLU A 165 0.97 6.47 8.97
C GLU A 165 1.41 7.94 8.93
N ASN A 166 1.20 8.63 10.04
CA ASN A 166 1.65 10.00 10.24
C ASN A 166 1.88 10.29 11.72
N THR A 167 2.80 11.23 11.99
CA THR A 167 3.00 11.86 13.30
C THR A 167 2.46 13.27 13.30
N PHE A 168 1.98 13.74 14.45
CA PHE A 168 1.56 15.12 14.67
C PHE A 168 2.00 15.58 16.06
N ASN A 169 1.90 16.88 16.34
CA ASN A 169 2.25 17.39 17.67
C ASN A 169 1.36 16.72 18.72
N ALA A 170 1.96 16.23 19.81
CA ALA A 170 1.22 15.54 20.86
C ALA A 170 0.05 16.38 21.37
N VAL A 171 -1.13 15.76 21.42
CA VAL A 171 -2.37 16.41 21.87
C VAL A 171 -2.87 15.70 23.09
N SER A 172 -3.03 16.45 24.18
CA SER A 172 -3.63 15.98 25.42
C SER A 172 -5.15 16.13 25.37
N LEU A 173 -5.87 15.06 25.72
CA LEU A 173 -7.32 14.98 25.74
C LEU A 173 -7.82 14.74 27.17
N ALA A 174 -8.89 15.43 27.51
CA ALA A 174 -9.72 15.19 28.68
C ALA A 174 -10.96 14.36 28.30
N ALA A 175 -11.69 13.88 29.30
CA ALA A 175 -12.95 13.19 29.05
C ALA A 175 -13.92 14.09 28.26
N ASN A 176 -14.62 13.50 27.30
CA ASN A 176 -15.53 14.12 26.34
C ASN A 176 -14.89 14.96 25.22
N ASP A 177 -13.57 15.11 25.20
CA ASP A 177 -12.91 15.68 24.02
C ASP A 177 -13.07 14.76 22.81
N GLN A 178 -13.20 15.37 21.65
CA GLN A 178 -13.34 14.67 20.38
C GLN A 178 -12.10 14.88 19.52
N LEU A 179 -11.35 13.83 19.25
CA LEU A 179 -10.24 13.80 18.31
C LEU A 179 -10.73 13.28 16.96
N THR A 180 -10.68 14.11 15.93
CA THR A 180 -11.05 13.70 14.57
C THR A 180 -9.80 13.52 13.73
N ILE A 181 -9.68 12.35 13.10
CA ILE A 181 -8.66 12.04 12.11
C ILE A 181 -9.33 11.88 10.76
N THR A 182 -8.90 12.64 9.77
CA THR A 182 -9.35 12.51 8.38
C THR A 182 -8.16 12.26 7.48
N TRP A 183 -8.08 11.04 6.94
CA TRP A 183 -7.15 10.70 5.87
C TRP A 183 -7.77 11.08 4.54
N THR A 184 -6.99 11.74 3.69
CA THR A 184 -7.32 12.01 2.30
C THR A 184 -6.23 11.39 1.45
N ILE A 185 -6.61 10.54 0.50
CA ILE A 185 -5.69 9.90 -0.44
C ILE A 185 -6.07 10.35 -1.85
N THR A 186 -5.08 10.88 -2.56
CA THR A 186 -5.16 11.35 -3.95
C THR A 186 -4.39 10.41 -4.86
N LEU A 187 -5.04 10.03 -5.96
CA LEU A 187 -4.54 9.17 -7.02
C LEU A 187 -4.24 10.04 -8.26
N SER A 188 -3.08 10.69 -8.30
CA SER A 188 -2.70 11.60 -9.40
C SER A 188 -1.19 11.73 -9.59
#